data_AF-A0A2E8A3C4-F1
#
_entry.id   AF-A0A2E8A3C4-F1
#
_cell.length_a   1.000
_cell.length_b   1.000
_cell.length_c   1.000
_cell.angle_alpha   90.00
_cell.angle_beta   90.00
_cell.angle_gamma   90.00
#
_symmetry.space_group_name_H-M   'P 1'
#
loop_
_entity.id
_entity.type
_entity.pdbx_description
1 polymer ?
#
loop_
_entity_poly.entity_id
_entity_poly.type
_entity_poly.pdbx_seq_one_letter_code
_entity_poly.pdbx_strand_id
1 'polypeptide(L)'
;MFYRATIVNQRPLFISLATAFALLAFAHSAAAEESTTSFIGFNDENGMQISEHSTISGFLVSANEPSEAFWSALEQSGEDFVVRGGGTLQFSESHEYGNLLKWSWEATIDPDEIGDCSCILQISISDIAQNTTSSSIAAFIGNSSGSVLLPESPLSESWIVGEVEFSGWSAASYDTTATISFSLLSADSPSTSCANPPASPVEGALSLIGEYSAIVDASGLDDGWYSAWTASSTQLSVAYHCVPVRVDNNAPVSSIIGPDEAQEGDDALLFDGGSSDDGYWGKGDLYHIWTLLDRSNPGSAPILVSQGESTFSLETDISGNFELLLRVKDDGGLYSSVSRYITITNVIPTAKLTVDGKSVSHGESIRLSSGDTWDLDASESLDSTNDINGLRCVWKVNNEPVNEGCQRSFTWPESNIEKLILTIEVIDDDDQYSFISVELIHPDYTDELPLGIIILVLSAAFLASAILFRRKSTSMGEIPKWQPDEEK
;
A
#
# COMPACT_ATOMS: atom_id res chain seq x y z
N MET A 1 29.65 1.43 57.28
CA MET A 1 28.22 1.11 57.44
C MET A 1 27.57 1.37 56.09
N PHE A 2 27.47 0.33 55.26
CA PHE A 2 27.01 0.43 53.87
C PHE A 2 25.56 -0.05 53.79
N TYR A 3 24.67 0.78 53.25
CA TYR A 3 23.32 0.36 52.83
C TYR A 3 23.32 0.26 51.30
N ARG A 4 23.08 -0.94 50.78
CA ARG A 4 22.82 -1.22 49.36
C ARG A 4 21.30 -1.17 49.14
N ALA A 5 20.84 -0.33 48.22
CA ALA A 5 19.47 -0.37 47.72
C ALA A 5 19.39 -1.31 46.51
N THR A 6 18.56 -2.35 46.61
CA THR A 6 18.18 -3.22 45.49
C THR A 6 16.91 -2.67 44.85
N ILE A 7 17.00 -2.25 43.59
CA ILE A 7 15.85 -1.93 42.74
C ILE A 7 15.26 -3.26 42.23
N VAL A 8 14.02 -3.55 42.61
CA VAL A 8 13.27 -4.71 42.13
C VAL A 8 12.55 -4.33 40.83
N ASN A 9 12.81 -5.12 39.79
CA ASN A 9 12.37 -4.94 38.41
C ASN A 9 10.86 -5.31 38.30
N GLN A 10 9.97 -4.32 38.26
CA GLN A 10 8.53 -4.51 37.98
C GLN A 10 8.26 -4.53 36.46
N ARG A 11 8.80 -5.51 35.74
CA ARG A 11 8.54 -5.69 34.29
C ARG A 11 7.78 -6.95 33.85
N PRO A 12 7.50 -7.99 34.66
CA PRO A 12 6.72 -9.12 34.16
C PRO A 12 5.19 -8.99 34.33
N LEU A 13 4.69 -8.01 35.09
CA LEU A 13 3.25 -7.93 35.42
C LEU A 13 2.41 -7.09 34.43
N PHE A 14 3.04 -6.22 33.64
CA PHE A 14 2.34 -5.41 32.63
C PHE A 14 2.17 -6.12 31.28
N ILE A 15 3.02 -7.11 30.98
CA ILE A 15 2.92 -7.89 29.74
C ILE A 15 1.78 -8.93 29.83
N SER A 16 1.53 -9.51 31.01
CA SER A 16 0.44 -10.48 31.19
C SER A 16 -0.96 -9.85 31.16
N LEU A 17 -1.08 -8.58 31.58
CA LEU A 17 -2.36 -7.87 31.56
C LEU A 17 -2.71 -7.34 30.16
N ALA A 18 -1.70 -6.94 29.37
CA ALA A 18 -1.89 -6.52 27.98
C ALA A 18 -2.25 -7.70 27.05
N THR A 19 -1.66 -8.88 27.26
CA THR A 19 -2.04 -10.10 26.51
C THR A 19 -3.43 -10.61 26.88
N ALA A 20 -3.86 -10.44 28.14
CA ALA A 20 -5.22 -10.79 28.55
C ALA A 20 -6.26 -9.84 27.96
N PHE A 21 -5.95 -8.54 27.82
CA PHE A 21 -6.84 -7.58 27.18
C PHE A 21 -6.89 -7.74 25.65
N ALA A 22 -5.78 -8.15 25.01
CA ALA A 22 -5.78 -8.51 23.59
C ALA A 22 -6.60 -9.79 23.33
N LEU A 23 -6.49 -10.82 24.17
CA LEU A 23 -7.31 -12.04 24.06
C LEU A 23 -8.80 -11.79 24.36
N LEU A 24 -9.14 -10.79 25.16
CA LEU A 24 -10.53 -10.34 25.38
C LEU A 24 -11.03 -9.40 24.27
N ALA A 25 -10.14 -8.64 23.61
CA ALA A 25 -10.48 -7.80 22.46
C ALA A 25 -10.69 -8.60 21.17
N PHE A 26 -9.99 -9.72 20.98
CA PHE A 26 -10.23 -10.65 19.87
C PHE A 26 -11.45 -11.57 20.09
N ALA A 27 -12.00 -11.63 21.31
CA ALA A 27 -13.21 -12.38 21.62
C ALA A 27 -14.51 -11.54 21.51
N HIS A 28 -14.42 -10.25 21.15
CA HIS A 28 -15.58 -9.35 21.04
C HIS A 28 -15.80 -8.74 19.64
N SER A 29 -15.13 -9.24 18.59
CA SER A 29 -15.51 -8.95 17.20
C SER A 29 -16.14 -10.13 16.46
N ALA A 30 -16.44 -11.23 17.16
CA ALA A 30 -17.44 -12.21 16.74
C ALA A 30 -18.76 -11.94 17.46
N ALA A 31 -19.19 -10.67 17.51
CA ALA A 31 -20.61 -10.44 17.36
C ALA A 31 -20.89 -10.86 15.91
N ALA A 32 -21.30 -12.12 15.74
CA ALA A 32 -22.01 -12.51 14.54
C ALA A 32 -23.00 -11.37 14.28
N GLU A 33 -22.97 -10.79 13.08
CA GLU A 33 -24.21 -10.26 12.54
C GLU A 33 -25.21 -11.40 12.74
N GLU A 34 -26.13 -11.26 13.70
CA GLU A 34 -27.30 -12.11 13.76
C GLU A 34 -28.01 -11.84 12.44
N SER A 35 -27.69 -12.67 11.46
CA SER A 35 -28.29 -12.61 10.16
C SER A 35 -29.79 -12.74 10.40
N THR A 36 -30.54 -11.72 10.00
CA THR A 36 -32.01 -11.74 9.97
C THR A 36 -32.52 -12.68 8.86
N THR A 37 -31.83 -13.79 8.65
CA THR A 37 -32.00 -14.72 7.56
C THR A 37 -33.01 -15.77 7.96
N SER A 38 -34.10 -15.82 7.19
CA SER A 38 -35.06 -16.90 7.31
C SER A 38 -34.43 -18.22 6.85
N PHE A 39 -34.71 -19.32 7.53
CA PHE A 39 -34.25 -20.64 7.08
C PHE A 39 -35.29 -21.73 7.34
N ILE A 40 -35.22 -22.78 6.52
CA ILE A 40 -36.14 -23.91 6.53
C ILE A 40 -35.34 -25.16 6.90
N GLY A 41 -35.77 -25.86 7.96
CA GLY A 41 -35.21 -27.14 8.37
C GLY A 41 -36.20 -28.28 8.15
N PHE A 42 -35.67 -29.47 7.83
CA PHE A 42 -36.41 -30.72 7.78
C PHE A 42 -36.19 -31.50 9.08
N ASN A 43 -37.19 -32.25 9.55
CA ASN A 43 -37.02 -33.17 10.67
C ASN A 43 -36.45 -34.53 10.22
N ASP A 44 -36.51 -34.81 8.93
CA ASP A 44 -36.04 -36.04 8.32
C ASP A 44 -34.64 -35.87 7.70
N GLU A 45 -33.98 -36.99 7.43
CA GLU A 45 -32.66 -37.05 6.81
C GLU A 45 -32.75 -37.30 5.29
N ASN A 46 -31.72 -36.88 4.56
CA ASN A 46 -31.60 -37.15 3.13
C ASN A 46 -31.66 -38.65 2.83
N GLY A 47 -32.35 -39.01 1.75
CA GLY A 47 -32.45 -40.40 1.28
C GLY A 47 -33.57 -41.19 1.94
N MET A 48 -34.55 -40.51 2.53
CA MET A 48 -35.77 -41.14 3.04
C MET A 48 -36.47 -41.98 1.97
N GLN A 49 -37.11 -43.07 2.39
CA GLN A 49 -37.86 -43.97 1.53
C GLN A 49 -39.36 -43.84 1.85
N ILE A 50 -40.15 -43.45 0.86
CA ILE A 50 -41.59 -43.20 0.98
C ILE A 50 -42.31 -44.22 0.09
N SER A 51 -42.66 -45.37 0.67
CA SER A 51 -43.37 -46.46 -0.03
C SER A 51 -44.89 -46.44 0.13
N GLU A 52 -45.40 -45.68 1.10
CA GLU A 52 -46.82 -45.56 1.40
C GLU A 52 -47.15 -44.08 1.68
N HIS A 53 -48.44 -43.75 1.70
CA HIS A 53 -48.93 -42.42 2.07
C HIS A 53 -48.33 -41.96 3.40
N SER A 54 -47.61 -40.84 3.39
CA SER A 54 -46.82 -40.38 4.54
C SER A 54 -46.86 -38.86 4.69
N THR A 55 -46.52 -38.38 5.88
CA THR A 55 -46.38 -36.94 6.17
C THR A 55 -44.93 -36.65 6.51
N ILE A 56 -44.33 -35.73 5.75
CA ILE A 56 -43.01 -35.15 6.06
C ILE A 56 -43.21 -33.85 6.82
N SER A 57 -42.26 -33.50 7.69
CA SER A 57 -42.38 -32.33 8.55
C SER A 57 -41.06 -31.61 8.75
N GLY A 58 -41.17 -30.36 9.17
CA GLY A 58 -40.00 -29.55 9.51
C GLY A 58 -40.41 -28.23 10.15
N PHE A 59 -39.52 -27.25 10.05
CA PHE A 59 -39.75 -25.94 10.63
C PHE A 59 -39.22 -24.79 9.75
N LEU A 60 -39.83 -23.63 9.90
CA LEU A 60 -39.40 -22.35 9.36
C LEU A 60 -39.03 -21.45 10.55
N VAL A 61 -37.86 -20.83 10.51
CA VAL A 61 -37.51 -19.72 11.40
C VAL A 61 -37.44 -18.45 10.56
N SER A 62 -38.24 -17.44 10.90
CA SER A 62 -38.29 -16.16 10.17
C SER A 62 -38.76 -15.01 11.06
N ALA A 63 -38.43 -13.78 10.67
CA ALA A 63 -38.98 -12.57 11.28
C ALA A 63 -40.40 -12.27 10.79
N ASN A 64 -40.73 -12.73 9.58
CA ASN A 64 -41.98 -12.42 8.89
C ASN A 64 -42.89 -13.65 8.85
N GLU A 65 -44.20 -13.43 8.94
CA GLU A 65 -45.18 -14.50 8.82
C GLU A 65 -45.21 -15.06 7.38
N PRO A 66 -45.26 -16.39 7.20
CA PRO A 66 -45.38 -17.01 5.88
C PRO A 66 -46.74 -16.66 5.25
N SER A 67 -46.72 -16.27 3.97
CA SER A 67 -47.91 -15.92 3.19
C SER A 67 -48.33 -17.05 2.24
N GLU A 68 -47.36 -17.62 1.52
CA GLU A 68 -47.55 -18.73 0.59
C GLU A 68 -46.49 -19.80 0.85
N ALA A 69 -46.89 -21.07 0.81
CA ALA A 69 -45.98 -22.18 1.04
C ALA A 69 -46.40 -23.42 0.28
N PHE A 70 -45.48 -23.93 -0.52
CA PHE A 70 -45.69 -25.09 -1.35
C PHE A 70 -44.48 -26.02 -1.31
N TRP A 71 -44.75 -27.29 -1.58
CA TRP A 71 -43.73 -28.29 -1.83
C TRP A 71 -43.87 -28.80 -3.25
N SER A 72 -42.74 -29.21 -3.83
CA SER A 72 -42.70 -29.87 -5.13
C SER A 72 -41.73 -31.04 -5.11
N ALA A 73 -42.11 -32.13 -5.77
CA ALA A 73 -41.25 -33.29 -6.01
C ALA A 73 -40.64 -33.16 -7.40
N LEU A 74 -39.33 -33.01 -7.46
CA LEU A 74 -38.56 -32.78 -8.68
C LEU A 74 -37.69 -34.01 -8.97
N GLU A 75 -37.93 -34.68 -10.08
CA GLU A 75 -37.04 -35.76 -10.54
C GLU A 75 -36.00 -35.20 -11.52
N GLN A 76 -34.73 -35.49 -11.26
CA GLN A 76 -33.62 -35.05 -12.10
C GLN A 76 -33.50 -35.96 -13.33
N SER A 77 -33.51 -35.36 -14.52
CA SER A 77 -33.40 -36.05 -15.80
C SER A 77 -32.34 -35.38 -16.68
N GLY A 78 -31.08 -35.81 -16.52
CA GLY A 78 -29.95 -35.10 -17.12
C GLY A 78 -29.66 -33.81 -16.37
N GLU A 79 -29.78 -32.67 -17.07
CA GLU A 79 -29.68 -31.31 -16.50
C GLU A 79 -31.05 -30.70 -16.12
N ASP A 80 -32.15 -31.26 -16.65
CA ASP A 80 -33.49 -30.74 -16.42
C ASP A 80 -34.14 -31.40 -15.19
N PHE A 81 -35.07 -30.66 -14.57
CA PHE A 81 -35.95 -31.18 -13.53
C PHE A 81 -37.36 -31.39 -14.07
N VAL A 82 -37.95 -32.54 -13.77
CA VAL A 82 -39.34 -32.85 -14.09
C VAL A 82 -40.14 -32.84 -12.80
N VAL A 83 -41.15 -31.97 -12.74
CA VAL A 83 -42.10 -31.94 -11.62
C VAL A 83 -42.97 -33.21 -11.67
N ARG A 84 -42.86 -34.03 -10.63
CA ARG A 84 -43.65 -35.27 -10.45
C ARG A 84 -44.88 -35.06 -9.59
N GLY A 85 -44.82 -34.12 -8.66
CA GLY A 85 -45.93 -33.78 -7.77
C GLY A 85 -45.69 -32.48 -7.03
N GLY A 86 -46.71 -32.03 -6.30
CA GLY A 86 -46.62 -30.86 -5.44
C GLY A 86 -47.90 -30.61 -4.68
N GLY A 87 -47.82 -29.75 -3.68
CA GLY A 87 -48.95 -29.41 -2.82
C GLY A 87 -48.67 -28.22 -1.92
N THR A 88 -49.66 -27.82 -1.14
CA THR A 88 -49.55 -26.73 -0.16
C THR A 88 -49.05 -27.25 1.18
N LEU A 89 -48.27 -26.45 1.89
CA LEU A 89 -47.85 -26.74 3.27
C LEU A 89 -48.93 -26.34 4.27
N GLN A 90 -49.04 -27.12 5.35
CA GLN A 90 -49.82 -26.75 6.52
C GLN A 90 -48.89 -26.27 7.62
N PHE A 91 -49.20 -25.13 8.26
CA PHE A 91 -48.41 -24.58 9.36
C PHE A 91 -49.10 -24.72 10.72
N SER A 92 -48.29 -24.96 11.74
CA SER A 92 -48.69 -24.82 13.14
C SER A 92 -48.73 -23.34 13.57
N GLU A 93 -49.27 -23.08 14.77
CA GLU A 93 -49.09 -21.78 15.43
C GLU A 93 -47.59 -21.47 15.62
N SER A 94 -47.24 -20.18 15.51
CA SER A 94 -45.89 -19.68 15.70
C SER A 94 -45.47 -19.73 17.17
N HIS A 95 -44.20 -20.05 17.41
CA HIS A 95 -43.59 -19.99 18.74
C HIS A 95 -42.39 -19.03 18.73
N GLU A 96 -42.11 -18.38 19.86
CA GLU A 96 -40.93 -17.52 20.00
C GLU A 96 -39.64 -18.36 19.89
N TYR A 97 -38.70 -17.88 19.08
CA TYR A 97 -37.38 -18.48 18.88
C TYR A 97 -36.32 -17.37 18.86
N GLY A 98 -35.77 -17.06 20.04
CA GLY A 98 -34.86 -15.91 20.19
C GLY A 98 -35.59 -14.60 19.88
N ASN A 99 -35.09 -13.84 18.91
CA ASN A 99 -35.71 -12.63 18.36
C ASN A 99 -36.61 -12.89 17.13
N LEU A 100 -36.75 -14.15 16.71
CA LEU A 100 -37.52 -14.57 15.55
C LEU A 100 -38.73 -15.43 15.97
N LEU A 101 -39.56 -15.78 14.98
CA LEU A 101 -40.67 -16.71 15.14
C LEU A 101 -40.33 -18.04 14.46
N LYS A 102 -40.83 -19.13 15.05
CA LYS A 102 -40.69 -20.49 14.53
C LYS A 102 -42.06 -21.09 14.24
N TRP A 103 -42.27 -21.54 13.01
CA TRP A 103 -43.44 -22.30 12.59
C TRP A 103 -43.05 -23.73 12.28
N SER A 104 -43.89 -24.71 12.65
CA SER A 104 -43.73 -26.07 12.14
C SER A 104 -44.56 -26.20 10.87
N TRP A 105 -44.03 -26.92 9.87
CA TRP A 105 -44.75 -27.19 8.63
C TRP A 105 -44.88 -28.70 8.41
N GLU A 106 -45.96 -29.10 7.75
CA GLU A 106 -46.23 -30.48 7.35
C GLU A 106 -46.64 -30.54 5.88
N ALA A 107 -46.18 -31.59 5.19
CA ALA A 107 -46.58 -31.92 3.82
C ALA A 107 -46.96 -33.39 3.73
N THR A 108 -48.10 -33.67 3.09
CA THR A 108 -48.56 -35.03 2.81
C THR A 108 -48.06 -35.47 1.45
N ILE A 109 -47.35 -36.58 1.41
CA ILE A 109 -46.77 -37.18 0.22
C ILE A 109 -47.52 -38.49 -0.07
N ASP A 110 -48.15 -38.56 -1.24
CA ASP A 110 -48.86 -39.75 -1.70
C ASP A 110 -48.14 -40.39 -2.90
N PRO A 111 -47.46 -41.54 -2.71
CA PRO A 111 -46.79 -42.25 -3.80
C PRO A 111 -47.72 -42.65 -4.95
N ASP A 112 -49.02 -42.87 -4.69
CA ASP A 112 -49.97 -43.26 -5.74
C ASP A 112 -50.29 -42.09 -6.69
N GLU A 113 -50.19 -40.85 -6.21
CA GLU A 113 -50.39 -39.64 -7.01
C GLU A 113 -49.11 -39.20 -7.73
N ILE A 114 -47.95 -39.34 -7.07
CA ILE A 114 -46.64 -38.86 -7.56
C ILE A 114 -46.01 -39.89 -8.52
N GLY A 115 -46.22 -41.18 -8.27
CA GLY A 115 -45.53 -42.28 -8.93
C GLY A 115 -44.12 -42.54 -8.38
N ASP A 116 -43.48 -43.58 -8.90
CA ASP A 116 -42.11 -43.96 -8.53
C ASP A 116 -41.12 -42.87 -8.97
N CYS A 117 -40.36 -42.28 -8.04
CA CYS A 117 -39.36 -41.28 -8.39
C CYS A 117 -38.18 -41.20 -7.40
N SER A 118 -37.00 -40.91 -7.94
CA SER A 118 -35.84 -40.47 -7.16
C SER A 118 -35.85 -38.95 -7.16
N CYS A 119 -36.53 -38.37 -6.17
CA CYS A 119 -36.94 -36.97 -6.18
C CYS A 119 -36.15 -36.11 -5.20
N ILE A 120 -35.97 -34.85 -5.58
CA ILE A 120 -35.64 -33.75 -4.69
C ILE A 120 -36.97 -33.12 -4.25
N LEU A 121 -37.29 -33.22 -2.97
CA LEU A 121 -38.43 -32.52 -2.38
C LEU A 121 -38.01 -31.11 -2.02
N GLN A 122 -38.44 -30.15 -2.83
CA GLN A 122 -38.18 -28.74 -2.62
C GLN A 122 -39.35 -28.08 -1.91
N ILE A 123 -39.06 -27.47 -0.76
CA ILE A 123 -39.97 -26.60 -0.02
C ILE A 123 -39.67 -25.16 -0.40
N SER A 124 -40.70 -24.40 -0.74
CA SER A 124 -40.61 -22.95 -1.00
C SER A 124 -41.66 -22.22 -0.18
N ILE A 125 -41.20 -21.22 0.59
CA ILE A 125 -42.05 -20.42 1.47
C ILE A 125 -41.78 -18.94 1.19
N SER A 126 -42.83 -18.21 0.88
CA SER A 126 -42.79 -16.76 0.67
C SER A 126 -43.38 -16.02 1.87
N ASP A 127 -42.77 -14.90 2.25
CA ASP A 127 -43.30 -14.03 3.30
C ASP A 127 -44.30 -13.00 2.75
N ILE A 128 -44.89 -12.19 3.63
CA ILE A 128 -45.80 -11.09 3.23
C ILE A 128 -45.15 -10.02 2.34
N ALA A 129 -43.82 -9.93 2.33
CA ALA A 129 -43.04 -9.03 1.49
C ALA A 129 -42.62 -9.70 0.15
N GLN A 130 -43.08 -10.93 -0.09
CA GLN A 130 -42.74 -11.78 -1.25
C GLN A 130 -41.27 -12.21 -1.31
N ASN A 131 -40.54 -12.15 -0.20
CA ASN A 131 -39.24 -12.79 -0.11
C ASN A 131 -39.45 -14.30 0.00
N THR A 132 -38.84 -15.07 -0.91
CA THR A 132 -38.98 -16.52 -0.96
C THR A 132 -37.73 -17.20 -0.42
N THR A 133 -37.93 -18.11 0.53
CA THR A 133 -36.89 -19.00 1.07
C THR A 133 -37.19 -20.41 0.60
N SER A 134 -36.18 -21.15 0.13
CA SER A 134 -36.34 -22.54 -0.29
C SER A 134 -35.32 -23.45 0.37
N SER A 135 -35.70 -24.70 0.61
CA SER A 135 -34.81 -25.75 1.09
C SER A 135 -35.23 -27.09 0.48
N SER A 136 -34.30 -28.02 0.36
CA SER A 136 -34.51 -29.28 -0.36
C SER A 136 -34.02 -30.48 0.43
N ILE A 137 -34.69 -31.62 0.27
CA ILE A 137 -34.28 -32.91 0.83
C ILE A 137 -34.41 -34.00 -0.24
N ALA A 138 -33.51 -34.98 -0.22
CA ALA A 138 -33.60 -36.13 -1.11
C ALA A 138 -34.62 -37.16 -0.59
N ALA A 139 -35.52 -37.62 -1.46
CA ALA A 139 -36.49 -38.66 -1.15
C ALA A 139 -36.64 -39.67 -2.31
N PHE A 140 -36.78 -40.93 -1.93
CA PHE A 140 -37.08 -42.03 -2.85
C PHE A 140 -38.54 -42.43 -2.66
N ILE A 141 -39.38 -42.08 -3.63
CA ILE A 141 -40.82 -42.32 -3.60
C ILE A 141 -41.14 -43.57 -4.40
N GLY A 142 -41.98 -44.44 -3.84
CA GLY A 142 -42.35 -45.71 -4.46
C GLY A 142 -41.14 -46.63 -4.65
N ASN A 143 -41.11 -47.34 -5.79
CA ASN A 143 -40.03 -48.25 -6.17
C ASN A 143 -39.06 -47.60 -7.18
N SER A 144 -38.47 -46.48 -6.77
CA SER A 144 -37.53 -45.73 -7.62
C SER A 144 -36.23 -46.50 -7.88
N SER A 145 -35.63 -46.27 -9.06
CA SER A 145 -34.37 -46.90 -9.50
C SER A 145 -33.32 -45.89 -9.96
N GLY A 146 -33.58 -44.59 -9.75
CA GLY A 146 -32.66 -43.51 -10.07
C GLY A 146 -31.74 -43.14 -8.91
N SER A 147 -31.04 -42.02 -9.10
CA SER A 147 -30.20 -41.40 -8.07
C SER A 147 -30.64 -39.96 -7.84
N VAL A 148 -30.40 -39.45 -6.64
CA VAL A 148 -30.54 -38.03 -6.32
C VAL A 148 -29.16 -37.43 -6.09
N LEU A 149 -28.91 -36.23 -6.64
CA LEU A 149 -27.67 -35.49 -6.50
C LEU A 149 -27.96 -34.10 -5.91
N LEU A 150 -27.34 -33.78 -4.78
CA LEU A 150 -27.44 -32.49 -4.08
C LEU A 150 -26.03 -31.93 -3.82
N PRO A 151 -25.44 -31.19 -4.78
CA PRO A 151 -24.10 -30.63 -4.62
C PRO A 151 -24.10 -29.37 -3.75
N GLU A 152 -23.03 -29.20 -2.98
CA GLU A 152 -22.78 -28.04 -2.10
C GLU A 152 -21.57 -27.22 -2.58
N SER A 153 -20.53 -27.89 -3.08
CA SER A 153 -19.30 -27.27 -3.59
C SER A 153 -18.87 -27.93 -4.91
N PRO A 154 -18.24 -27.19 -5.85
CA PRO A 154 -17.99 -25.74 -5.81
C PRO A 154 -19.26 -24.90 -6.03
N LEU A 155 -19.22 -23.65 -5.57
CA LEU A 155 -20.26 -22.67 -5.87
C LEU A 155 -20.02 -22.07 -7.25
N SER A 156 -21.11 -21.67 -7.91
CA SER A 156 -21.03 -20.91 -9.15
C SER A 156 -20.14 -19.69 -8.99
N GLU A 157 -19.29 -19.47 -9.99
CA GLU A 157 -18.39 -18.32 -10.09
C GLU A 157 -17.27 -18.25 -9.03
N SER A 158 -17.06 -19.33 -8.25
CA SER A 158 -15.95 -19.42 -7.30
C SER A 158 -14.58 -19.47 -7.98
N TRP A 159 -13.57 -18.95 -7.29
CA TRP A 159 -12.16 -19.02 -7.68
C TRP A 159 -11.52 -20.33 -7.23
N ILE A 160 -10.76 -20.95 -8.11
CA ILE A 160 -10.04 -22.21 -7.90
C ILE A 160 -8.55 -21.94 -8.13
N VAL A 161 -7.74 -22.26 -7.11
CA VAL A 161 -6.29 -22.14 -7.16
C VAL A 161 -5.69 -23.48 -6.78
N GLY A 162 -5.06 -24.17 -7.74
CA GLY A 162 -4.38 -25.44 -7.54
C GLY A 162 -5.30 -26.65 -7.33
N GLU A 163 -6.35 -26.55 -6.52
CA GLU A 163 -7.29 -27.65 -6.26
C GLU A 163 -8.69 -27.13 -5.96
N VAL A 164 -9.70 -27.99 -6.16
CA VAL A 164 -11.11 -27.70 -5.86
C VAL A 164 -11.74 -28.85 -5.09
N GLU A 165 -12.52 -28.51 -4.07
CA GLU A 165 -13.35 -29.47 -3.35
C GLU A 165 -14.72 -29.58 -4.01
N PHE A 166 -15.08 -30.81 -4.39
CA PHE A 166 -16.44 -31.20 -4.71
C PHE A 166 -17.07 -31.86 -3.49
N SER A 167 -18.18 -31.31 -3.01
CA SER A 167 -18.88 -31.85 -1.85
C SER A 167 -20.39 -31.79 -2.02
N GLY A 168 -21.10 -32.60 -1.25
CA GLY A 168 -22.56 -32.59 -1.18
C GLY A 168 -23.10 -33.96 -0.76
N TRP A 169 -24.33 -34.25 -1.16
CA TRP A 169 -25.00 -35.52 -0.86
C TRP A 169 -25.49 -36.20 -2.14
N SER A 170 -25.30 -37.51 -2.23
CA SER A 170 -25.88 -38.30 -3.32
C SER A 170 -26.09 -39.76 -2.95
N ALA A 171 -27.20 -40.33 -3.40
CA ALA A 171 -27.49 -41.76 -3.25
C ALA A 171 -28.33 -42.28 -4.42
N ALA A 172 -28.25 -43.59 -4.65
CA ALA A 172 -29.15 -44.30 -5.54
C ALA A 172 -30.01 -45.28 -4.74
N SER A 173 -31.26 -45.44 -5.17
CA SER A 173 -32.16 -46.42 -4.58
C SER A 173 -31.81 -47.81 -5.11
N TYR A 174 -31.44 -48.73 -4.21
CA TYR A 174 -31.21 -50.14 -4.50
C TYR A 174 -30.13 -50.47 -5.57
N ASP A 175 -29.30 -49.51 -5.98
CA ASP A 175 -28.16 -49.72 -6.91
C ASP A 175 -26.81 -49.62 -6.19
N THR A 176 -26.22 -50.78 -5.86
CA THR A 176 -24.90 -50.86 -5.22
C THR A 176 -23.72 -50.60 -6.16
N THR A 177 -23.98 -50.45 -7.46
CA THR A 177 -22.96 -50.15 -8.47
C THR A 177 -22.92 -48.67 -8.85
N ALA A 178 -23.78 -47.86 -8.23
CA ALA A 178 -23.84 -46.44 -8.51
C ALA A 178 -22.55 -45.72 -8.05
N THR A 179 -22.11 -44.76 -8.85
CA THR A 179 -20.88 -44.00 -8.61
C THR A 179 -21.11 -42.51 -8.79
N ILE A 180 -20.40 -41.70 -8.01
CA ILE A 180 -20.27 -40.26 -8.26
C ILE A 180 -18.91 -39.96 -8.88
N SER A 181 -18.84 -38.94 -9.72
CA SER A 181 -17.65 -38.59 -10.47
C SER A 181 -17.62 -37.10 -10.78
N PHE A 182 -16.42 -36.57 -10.95
CA PHE A 182 -16.17 -35.14 -11.07
C PHE A 182 -15.36 -34.85 -12.33
N SER A 183 -15.52 -33.65 -12.90
CA SER A 183 -14.65 -33.20 -13.99
C SER A 183 -14.65 -31.68 -14.13
N LEU A 184 -13.50 -31.14 -14.52
CA LEU A 184 -13.33 -29.76 -14.92
C LEU A 184 -13.14 -29.69 -16.43
N LEU A 185 -14.05 -29.01 -17.14
CA LEU A 185 -13.98 -28.84 -18.59
C LEU A 185 -13.83 -27.36 -18.94
N SER A 186 -12.79 -27.01 -19.72
CA SER A 186 -12.57 -25.63 -20.15
C SER A 186 -13.77 -25.07 -20.92
N ALA A 187 -14.08 -23.81 -20.68
CA ALA A 187 -15.11 -23.02 -21.32
C ALA A 187 -14.56 -21.63 -21.69
N ASP A 188 -15.16 -20.97 -22.69
CA ASP A 188 -14.69 -19.65 -23.11
C ASP A 188 -15.22 -18.53 -22.20
N SER A 189 -16.37 -18.75 -21.58
CA SER A 189 -17.10 -17.76 -20.80
C SER A 189 -18.13 -18.44 -19.89
N PRO A 190 -18.64 -17.75 -18.85
CA PRO A 190 -19.65 -18.34 -17.96
C PRO A 190 -20.95 -18.68 -18.69
N SER A 191 -21.26 -18.01 -19.81
CA SER A 191 -22.46 -18.30 -20.61
C SER A 191 -22.31 -19.53 -21.51
N THR A 192 -21.07 -19.96 -21.76
CA THR A 192 -20.75 -21.17 -22.55
C THR A 192 -20.39 -22.36 -21.66
N SER A 193 -20.10 -22.10 -20.38
CA SER A 193 -20.00 -23.13 -19.36
C SER A 193 -21.30 -23.93 -19.25
N CYS A 194 -21.16 -25.19 -18.87
CA CYS A 194 -22.29 -26.10 -18.67
C CYS A 194 -23.13 -26.38 -19.92
N ALA A 195 -22.63 -26.07 -21.13
CA ALA A 195 -23.41 -26.25 -22.36
C ALA A 195 -23.57 -27.71 -22.80
N ASN A 196 -22.59 -28.57 -22.47
CA ASN A 196 -22.65 -29.99 -22.81
C ASN A 196 -22.07 -30.84 -21.67
N PRO A 197 -22.77 -31.87 -21.21
CA PRO A 197 -22.26 -32.78 -20.19
C PRO A 197 -21.10 -33.62 -20.74
N PRO A 198 -20.16 -34.05 -19.87
CA PRO A 198 -19.05 -34.91 -20.27
C PRO A 198 -19.54 -36.24 -20.86
N ALA A 199 -18.90 -36.70 -21.94
CA ALA A 199 -19.26 -37.97 -22.60
C ALA A 199 -19.03 -39.21 -21.70
N SER A 200 -18.07 -39.12 -20.79
CA SER A 200 -17.87 -40.07 -19.69
C SER A 200 -17.25 -39.26 -18.55
N PRO A 201 -17.79 -39.34 -17.33
CA PRO A 201 -17.17 -38.67 -16.21
C PRO A 201 -15.95 -39.49 -15.76
N VAL A 202 -14.76 -38.88 -15.74
CA VAL A 202 -13.48 -39.63 -15.75
C VAL A 202 -12.56 -39.32 -14.56
N GLU A 203 -12.87 -38.39 -13.66
CA GLU A 203 -11.99 -38.14 -12.50
C GLU A 203 -12.67 -38.44 -11.16
N GLY A 204 -11.98 -39.21 -10.31
CA GLY A 204 -12.37 -39.47 -8.92
C GLY A 204 -13.72 -40.17 -8.75
N ALA A 205 -13.88 -41.39 -9.26
CA ALA A 205 -15.11 -42.15 -9.04
C ALA A 205 -15.19 -42.65 -7.58
N LEU A 206 -16.21 -42.22 -6.83
CA LEU A 206 -16.53 -42.73 -5.49
C LEU A 206 -17.79 -43.59 -5.51
N SER A 207 -17.93 -44.47 -4.52
CA SER A 207 -19.18 -45.20 -4.30
C SER A 207 -20.28 -44.21 -3.91
N LEU A 208 -21.44 -44.31 -4.55
CA LEU A 208 -22.56 -43.40 -4.32
C LEU A 208 -23.32 -43.75 -3.03
N ILE A 209 -22.87 -43.22 -1.88
CA ILE A 209 -23.54 -43.44 -0.59
C ILE A 209 -23.47 -42.18 0.27
N GLY A 210 -24.55 -41.41 0.29
CA GLY A 210 -24.75 -40.32 1.23
C GLY A 210 -23.87 -39.11 0.95
N GLU A 211 -23.31 -38.52 2.00
CA GLU A 211 -22.39 -37.38 1.88
C GLU A 211 -21.10 -37.78 1.15
N TYR A 212 -20.64 -36.92 0.26
CA TYR A 212 -19.38 -37.05 -0.45
C TYR A 212 -18.56 -35.77 -0.29
N SER A 213 -17.24 -35.95 -0.27
CA SER A 213 -16.24 -34.89 -0.42
C SER A 213 -15.06 -35.47 -1.18
N ALA A 214 -14.61 -34.76 -2.21
CA ALA A 214 -13.48 -35.14 -3.05
C ALA A 214 -12.70 -33.91 -3.48
N ILE A 215 -11.38 -33.98 -3.41
CA ILE A 215 -10.50 -32.93 -3.92
C ILE A 215 -10.04 -33.33 -5.33
N VAL A 216 -10.22 -32.42 -6.27
CA VAL A 216 -9.76 -32.56 -7.66
C VAL A 216 -8.60 -31.59 -7.88
N ASP A 217 -7.48 -32.11 -8.39
CA ASP A 217 -6.30 -31.32 -8.73
C ASP A 217 -6.58 -30.47 -9.98
N ALA A 218 -6.43 -29.16 -9.84
CA ALA A 218 -6.60 -28.17 -10.88
C ALA A 218 -5.27 -27.46 -11.22
N SER A 219 -4.16 -27.83 -10.58
CA SER A 219 -2.88 -27.11 -10.68
C SER A 219 -2.23 -27.16 -12.06
N GLY A 220 -2.58 -28.17 -12.86
CA GLY A 220 -2.14 -28.33 -14.24
C GLY A 220 -3.03 -27.64 -15.27
N LEU A 221 -4.10 -26.96 -14.84
CA LEU A 221 -5.02 -26.25 -15.72
C LEU A 221 -4.53 -24.82 -15.98
N ASP A 222 -4.72 -24.33 -17.20
CA ASP A 222 -4.48 -22.94 -17.56
C ASP A 222 -5.60 -22.06 -16.98
N ASP A 223 -5.29 -20.79 -16.71
CA ASP A 223 -6.28 -19.82 -16.21
C ASP A 223 -7.47 -19.69 -17.16
N GLY A 224 -8.65 -19.58 -16.57
CA GLY A 224 -9.87 -19.22 -17.29
C GLY A 224 -11.13 -19.86 -16.78
N TRP A 225 -12.16 -19.84 -17.61
CA TRP A 225 -13.47 -20.40 -17.28
C TRP A 225 -13.48 -21.92 -17.43
N TYR A 226 -14.04 -22.59 -16.43
CA TYR A 226 -14.28 -24.04 -16.47
C TYR A 226 -15.71 -24.35 -16.06
N SER A 227 -16.19 -25.48 -16.55
CA SER A 227 -17.43 -26.13 -16.13
C SER A 227 -17.06 -27.21 -15.12
N ALA A 228 -17.46 -27.00 -13.87
CA ALA A 228 -17.31 -27.99 -12.81
C ALA A 228 -18.53 -28.92 -12.82
N TRP A 229 -18.33 -30.15 -13.29
CA TRP A 229 -19.38 -31.14 -13.39
C TRP A 229 -19.32 -32.13 -12.24
N THR A 230 -20.48 -32.42 -11.68
CA THR A 230 -20.71 -33.56 -10.81
C THR A 230 -21.72 -34.48 -11.49
N ALA A 231 -21.37 -35.76 -11.62
CA ALA A 231 -22.21 -36.76 -12.25
C ALA A 231 -22.47 -37.94 -11.30
N SER A 232 -23.74 -38.24 -11.07
CA SER A 232 -24.19 -39.46 -10.41
C SER A 232 -24.63 -40.46 -11.46
N SER A 233 -23.94 -41.59 -11.56
CA SER A 233 -24.20 -42.64 -12.55
C SER A 233 -24.74 -43.89 -11.87
N THR A 234 -25.86 -44.40 -12.38
CA THR A 234 -26.44 -45.70 -12.03
C THR A 234 -26.37 -46.65 -13.25
N GLN A 235 -26.89 -47.87 -13.13
CA GLN A 235 -27.02 -48.77 -14.29
C GLN A 235 -27.99 -48.27 -15.37
N LEU A 236 -28.94 -47.41 -15.00
CA LEU A 236 -30.07 -47.03 -15.85
C LEU A 236 -30.07 -45.55 -16.24
N SER A 237 -29.43 -44.69 -15.47
CA SER A 237 -29.47 -43.24 -15.64
C SER A 237 -28.21 -42.55 -15.15
N VAL A 238 -28.00 -41.33 -15.65
CA VAL A 238 -26.98 -40.41 -15.15
C VAL A 238 -27.65 -39.07 -14.85
N ALA A 239 -27.39 -38.53 -13.67
CA ALA A 239 -27.81 -37.21 -13.23
C ALA A 239 -26.59 -36.28 -13.23
N TYR A 240 -26.74 -35.07 -13.81
CA TYR A 240 -25.66 -34.10 -13.92
C TYR A 240 -25.99 -32.82 -13.16
N HIS A 241 -24.97 -32.26 -12.53
CA HIS A 241 -24.98 -30.89 -12.03
C HIS A 241 -23.74 -30.19 -12.52
N CYS A 242 -23.88 -28.93 -12.92
CA CYS A 242 -22.77 -28.13 -13.40
C CYS A 242 -22.85 -26.70 -12.87
N VAL A 243 -21.68 -26.17 -12.53
CA VAL A 243 -21.50 -24.75 -12.22
C VAL A 243 -20.30 -24.19 -13.00
N PRO A 244 -20.36 -22.93 -13.47
CA PRO A 244 -19.18 -22.23 -13.98
C PRO A 244 -18.25 -21.90 -12.81
N VAL A 245 -16.95 -22.06 -13.00
CA VAL A 245 -15.90 -21.72 -12.02
C VAL A 245 -14.75 -20.99 -12.71
N ARG A 246 -14.00 -20.21 -11.94
CA ARG A 246 -12.82 -19.44 -12.40
C ARG A 246 -11.56 -20.15 -11.92
N VAL A 247 -10.75 -20.67 -12.82
CA VAL A 247 -9.43 -21.22 -12.48
C VAL A 247 -8.38 -20.12 -12.62
N ASP A 248 -7.58 -19.96 -11.58
CA ASP A 248 -6.47 -19.01 -11.49
C ASP A 248 -5.27 -19.67 -10.81
N ASN A 249 -4.29 -20.03 -11.61
CA ASN A 249 -3.05 -20.70 -11.19
C ASN A 249 -1.82 -19.83 -11.44
N ASN A 250 -1.96 -18.65 -12.07
CA ASN A 250 -0.85 -17.76 -12.35
C ASN A 250 -1.03 -16.42 -11.65
N ALA A 251 -0.11 -16.12 -10.73
CA ALA A 251 -0.07 -14.82 -10.09
C ALA A 251 0.19 -13.69 -11.13
N PRO A 252 -0.31 -12.47 -10.87
CA PRO A 252 -0.17 -11.35 -11.77
C PRO A 252 1.30 -10.95 -11.91
N VAL A 253 1.63 -10.24 -12.98
CA VAL A 253 2.95 -9.62 -13.16
C VAL A 253 2.89 -8.15 -12.74
N SER A 254 3.53 -7.82 -11.61
CA SER A 254 3.61 -6.44 -11.12
C SER A 254 4.63 -5.60 -11.89
N SER A 255 4.31 -4.33 -12.15
CA SER A 255 5.22 -3.36 -12.77
C SER A 255 5.09 -1.98 -12.12
N ILE A 256 6.20 -1.24 -11.98
CA ILE A 256 6.20 0.16 -11.52
C ILE A 256 6.87 1.04 -12.58
N ILE A 257 6.14 2.04 -13.07
CA ILE A 257 6.64 3.13 -13.91
C ILE A 257 6.75 4.39 -13.07
N GLY A 258 7.87 5.12 -13.17
CA GLY A 258 8.10 6.36 -12.45
C GLY A 258 9.56 6.81 -12.53
N PRO A 259 9.92 7.93 -11.90
CA PRO A 259 11.31 8.37 -11.75
C PRO A 259 12.07 7.52 -10.71
N ASP A 260 13.39 7.66 -10.68
CA ASP A 260 14.30 7.03 -9.72
C ASP A 260 15.17 8.06 -8.96
N GLU A 261 15.11 9.32 -9.35
CA GLU A 261 15.83 10.42 -8.72
C GLU A 261 14.97 11.70 -8.68
N ALA A 262 15.22 12.54 -7.68
CA ALA A 262 14.65 13.88 -7.55
C ALA A 262 15.54 14.77 -6.67
N GLN A 263 15.33 16.08 -6.72
CA GLN A 263 15.89 17.00 -5.74
C GLN A 263 14.87 17.29 -4.65
N GLU A 264 15.37 17.57 -3.47
CA GLU A 264 14.55 18.01 -2.35
C GLU A 264 13.79 19.31 -2.69
N GLY A 265 12.51 19.33 -2.37
CA GLY A 265 11.62 20.44 -2.68
C GLY A 265 11.16 20.52 -4.15
N ASP A 266 11.46 19.51 -4.98
CA ASP A 266 10.82 19.36 -6.30
C ASP A 266 9.29 19.11 -6.17
N ASP A 267 8.57 19.05 -7.29
CA ASP A 267 7.18 18.57 -7.29
C ASP A 267 7.12 17.08 -6.93
N ALA A 268 5.99 16.64 -6.35
CA ALA A 268 5.77 15.25 -5.99
C ALA A 268 5.98 14.27 -7.17
N LEU A 269 6.65 13.16 -6.89
CA LEU A 269 6.92 12.10 -7.86
C LEU A 269 5.68 11.21 -8.01
N LEU A 270 5.26 10.99 -9.26
CA LEU A 270 4.18 10.07 -9.57
C LEU A 270 4.70 8.72 -10.05
N PHE A 271 4.10 7.66 -9.51
CA PHE A 271 4.34 6.28 -9.87
C PHE A 271 3.04 5.63 -10.36
N ASP A 272 3.18 4.79 -11.38
CA ASP A 272 2.08 4.08 -12.03
C ASP A 272 2.34 2.57 -12.02
N GLY A 273 1.41 1.84 -11.41
CA GLY A 273 1.33 0.40 -11.34
C GLY A 273 0.31 -0.22 -12.31
N GLY A 274 -0.45 0.58 -13.05
CA GLY A 274 -1.53 0.13 -13.95
C GLY A 274 -1.06 -0.66 -15.18
N SER A 275 0.25 -0.75 -15.39
CA SER A 275 0.83 -1.68 -16.36
C SER A 275 0.88 -3.13 -15.86
N SER A 276 0.62 -3.38 -14.57
CA SER A 276 0.49 -4.72 -14.01
C SER A 276 -0.67 -5.48 -14.65
N ASP A 277 -0.53 -6.79 -14.79
CA ASP A 277 -1.42 -7.61 -15.61
C ASP A 277 -1.46 -9.07 -15.13
N ASP A 278 -2.64 -9.67 -15.12
CA ASP A 278 -2.88 -11.06 -14.75
C ASP A 278 -2.93 -12.02 -15.96
N GLY A 279 -2.65 -11.53 -17.16
CA GLY A 279 -2.73 -12.34 -18.37
C GLY A 279 -4.17 -12.62 -18.77
N TYR A 280 -4.76 -13.74 -18.31
CA TYR A 280 -6.11 -14.14 -18.72
C TYR A 280 -7.19 -13.25 -18.08
N TRP A 281 -7.16 -13.06 -16.75
CA TRP A 281 -8.14 -12.24 -16.04
C TRP A 281 -7.88 -10.73 -16.20
N GLY A 282 -6.71 -10.37 -16.74
CA GLY A 282 -6.38 -9.03 -17.19
C GLY A 282 -6.09 -8.08 -16.04
N LYS A 283 -6.64 -6.85 -16.13
CA LYS A 283 -6.26 -5.73 -15.25
C LYS A 283 -7.38 -5.18 -14.37
N GLY A 284 -8.63 -5.54 -14.67
CA GLY A 284 -9.82 -4.87 -14.10
C GLY A 284 -9.93 -5.05 -12.59
N ASP A 285 -9.54 -6.23 -12.11
CA ASP A 285 -9.78 -6.68 -10.74
C ASP A 285 -8.46 -6.81 -9.95
N LEU A 286 -7.43 -6.05 -10.34
CA LEU A 286 -6.15 -6.04 -9.65
C LEU A 286 -6.13 -5.06 -8.48
N TYR A 287 -5.87 -5.59 -7.29
CA TYR A 287 -5.72 -4.83 -6.07
C TYR A 287 -4.25 -4.46 -5.80
N HIS A 288 -3.98 -3.16 -5.68
CA HIS A 288 -2.63 -2.61 -5.55
C HIS A 288 -2.34 -2.21 -4.10
N ILE A 289 -1.17 -2.59 -3.60
CA ILE A 289 -0.67 -2.23 -2.26
C ILE A 289 0.72 -1.62 -2.43
N TRP A 290 0.83 -0.32 -2.17
CA TRP A 290 2.07 0.42 -2.19
C TRP A 290 2.64 0.53 -0.79
N THR A 291 3.95 0.34 -0.64
CA THR A 291 4.68 0.47 0.62
C THR A 291 5.97 1.23 0.38
N LEU A 292 6.14 2.37 1.06
CA LEU A 292 7.34 3.19 1.01
C LEU A 292 8.23 2.90 2.23
N LEU A 293 9.48 2.56 1.98
CA LEU A 293 10.47 2.25 3.00
C LEU A 293 11.64 3.23 2.94
N ASP A 294 12.07 3.72 4.10
CA ASP A 294 13.32 4.46 4.25
C ASP A 294 14.50 3.49 4.26
N ARG A 295 15.37 3.55 3.25
CA ARG A 295 16.60 2.76 3.17
C ARG A 295 17.81 3.47 3.77
N SER A 296 17.74 4.77 4.01
CA SER A 296 18.73 5.51 4.81
C SER A 296 18.72 5.08 6.27
N ASN A 297 17.56 4.67 6.80
CA ASN A 297 17.40 4.15 8.17
C ASN A 297 16.88 2.70 8.21
N PRO A 298 17.73 1.69 7.99
CA PRO A 298 17.32 0.29 7.97
C PRO A 298 16.69 -0.16 9.29
N GLY A 299 15.49 -0.74 9.22
CA GLY A 299 14.73 -1.22 10.38
C GLY A 299 13.66 -0.24 10.90
N SER A 300 13.52 0.92 10.24
CA SER A 300 12.36 1.78 10.41
C SER A 300 11.06 1.08 9.98
N ALA A 301 9.94 1.51 10.57
CA ALA A 301 8.62 1.13 10.07
C ALA A 301 8.41 1.75 8.67
N PRO A 302 7.51 1.19 7.84
CA PRO A 302 7.15 1.84 6.59
C PRO A 302 6.72 3.29 6.81
N ILE A 303 7.20 4.20 5.96
CA ILE A 303 6.82 5.61 6.01
C ILE A 303 5.35 5.74 5.64
N LEU A 304 4.95 5.07 4.56
CA LEU A 304 3.61 5.13 4.02
C LEU A 304 3.18 3.78 3.44
N VAL A 305 1.91 3.44 3.65
CA VAL A 305 1.24 2.31 3.00
C VAL A 305 -0.05 2.85 2.38
N SER A 306 -0.24 2.63 1.09
CA SER A 306 -1.46 2.97 0.35
C SER A 306 -2.01 1.74 -0.34
N GLN A 307 -3.33 1.67 -0.51
CA GLN A 307 -4.01 0.49 -1.06
C GLN A 307 -5.16 0.89 -1.98
N GLY A 308 -5.49 0.01 -2.94
CA GLY A 308 -6.62 0.14 -3.84
C GLY A 308 -6.30 0.85 -5.15
N GLU A 309 -5.52 1.94 -5.11
CA GLU A 309 -5.19 2.72 -6.29
C GLU A 309 -3.96 2.18 -7.04
N SER A 310 -4.03 2.20 -8.37
CA SER A 310 -2.92 1.81 -9.24
C SER A 310 -1.82 2.87 -9.34
N THR A 311 -2.01 4.06 -8.76
CA THR A 311 -1.01 5.13 -8.75
C THR A 311 -0.58 5.47 -7.33
N PHE A 312 0.63 6.03 -7.22
CA PHE A 312 1.21 6.46 -5.95
C PHE A 312 1.94 7.79 -6.12
N SER A 313 1.77 8.69 -5.15
CA SER A 313 2.43 9.99 -5.12
C SER A 313 3.42 10.04 -3.95
N LEU A 314 4.64 10.50 -4.21
CA LEU A 314 5.69 10.67 -3.22
C LEU A 314 6.11 12.13 -3.17
N GLU A 315 5.91 12.77 -2.01
CA GLU A 315 6.47 14.10 -1.76
C GLU A 315 8.00 14.04 -1.65
N THR A 316 8.67 15.11 -2.07
CA THR A 316 10.14 15.24 -2.14
C THR A 316 10.69 16.14 -1.04
N ASP A 317 9.93 16.39 0.02
CA ASP A 317 10.29 17.24 1.17
C ASP A 317 11.33 16.62 2.12
N ILE A 318 11.77 15.38 1.88
CA ILE A 318 12.75 14.69 2.72
C ILE A 318 13.78 14.04 1.82
N SER A 319 15.03 14.49 1.94
CA SER A 319 16.15 13.87 1.26
C SER A 319 16.45 12.45 1.79
N GLY A 320 17.00 11.58 0.94
CA GLY A 320 17.37 10.22 1.33
C GLY A 320 17.22 9.17 0.24
N ASN A 321 17.40 7.91 0.63
CA ASN A 321 17.22 6.76 -0.24
C ASN A 321 15.97 5.99 0.20
N PHE A 322 15.05 5.81 -0.74
CA PHE A 322 13.77 5.16 -0.51
C PHE A 322 13.64 3.90 -1.38
N GLU A 323 12.85 2.95 -0.90
CA GLU A 323 12.38 1.82 -1.69
C GLU A 323 10.86 1.84 -1.71
N LEU A 324 10.30 1.96 -2.91
CA LEU A 324 8.87 1.82 -3.17
C LEU A 324 8.59 0.38 -3.59
N LEU A 325 7.86 -0.35 -2.74
CA LEU A 325 7.37 -1.70 -3.01
C LEU A 325 5.93 -1.62 -3.49
N LEU A 326 5.64 -2.23 -4.64
CA LEU A 326 4.29 -2.52 -5.10
C LEU A 326 4.03 -4.01 -4.94
N ARG A 327 2.93 -4.36 -4.28
CA ARG A 327 2.32 -5.69 -4.34
C ARG A 327 1.01 -5.60 -5.08
N VAL A 328 0.84 -6.43 -6.09
CA VAL A 328 -0.41 -6.55 -6.85
C VAL A 328 -1.01 -7.92 -6.56
N LYS A 329 -2.29 -7.94 -6.22
CA LYS A 329 -3.07 -9.11 -5.89
C LYS A 329 -4.29 -9.20 -6.81
N ASP A 330 -4.55 -10.37 -7.37
CA ASP A 330 -5.79 -10.66 -8.10
C ASP A 330 -6.94 -11.06 -7.16
N ASP A 331 -8.10 -11.33 -7.76
CA ASP A 331 -9.30 -11.82 -7.09
C ASP A 331 -9.24 -13.32 -6.73
N GLY A 332 -8.42 -14.10 -7.43
CA GLY A 332 -8.12 -15.50 -7.09
C GLY A 332 -7.31 -15.66 -5.80
N GLY A 333 -6.69 -14.57 -5.34
CA GLY A 333 -5.90 -14.52 -4.12
C GLY A 333 -4.39 -14.58 -4.33
N LEU A 334 -3.93 -14.76 -5.58
CA LEU A 334 -2.52 -14.79 -5.91
C LEU A 334 -1.96 -13.36 -5.92
N TYR A 335 -0.63 -13.24 -5.85
CA TYR A 335 0.03 -11.94 -5.83
C TYR A 335 1.47 -12.00 -6.32
N SER A 336 1.95 -10.87 -6.82
CA SER A 336 3.37 -10.63 -7.04
C SER A 336 3.81 -9.33 -6.39
N SER A 337 5.12 -9.11 -6.33
CA SER A 337 5.67 -7.88 -5.77
C SER A 337 6.90 -7.44 -6.55
N VAL A 338 7.05 -6.14 -6.70
CA VAL A 338 8.18 -5.49 -7.39
C VAL A 338 8.60 -4.26 -6.60
N SER A 339 9.88 -3.94 -6.60
CA SER A 339 10.41 -2.76 -5.93
C SER A 339 11.09 -1.81 -6.90
N ARG A 340 11.11 -0.53 -6.51
CA ARG A 340 11.83 0.54 -7.19
C ARG A 340 12.60 1.35 -6.16
N TYR A 341 13.87 1.63 -6.44
CA TYR A 341 14.71 2.47 -5.59
C TYR A 341 14.63 3.92 -6.07
N ILE A 342 14.52 4.84 -5.14
CA ILE A 342 14.41 6.28 -5.39
C ILE A 342 15.43 7.01 -4.52
N THR A 343 16.17 7.94 -5.11
CA THR A 343 17.10 8.81 -4.38
C THR A 343 16.64 10.26 -4.47
N ILE A 344 16.33 10.87 -3.32
CA ILE A 344 16.04 12.30 -3.23
C ILE A 344 17.30 12.97 -2.69
N THR A 345 17.92 13.84 -3.48
CA THR A 345 19.14 14.53 -3.08
C THR A 345 18.84 15.87 -2.42
N ASN A 346 19.45 16.11 -1.26
CA ASN A 346 19.38 17.39 -0.57
C ASN A 346 19.91 18.54 -1.46
N VAL A 347 19.24 19.68 -1.40
CA VAL A 347 19.68 20.96 -1.96
C VAL A 347 20.47 21.73 -0.91
N ILE A 348 21.77 21.94 -1.14
CA ILE A 348 22.60 22.70 -0.18
C ILE A 348 22.16 24.18 -0.17
N PRO A 349 22.03 24.83 1.02
CA PRO A 349 21.65 26.22 1.12
C PRO A 349 22.62 27.15 0.38
N THR A 350 22.13 28.29 -0.09
CA THR A 350 22.95 29.38 -0.65
C THR A 350 22.92 30.59 0.28
N ALA A 351 24.02 30.78 1.02
CA ALA A 351 24.19 31.91 1.91
C ALA A 351 24.21 33.24 1.13
N LYS A 352 23.47 34.23 1.63
CA LYS A 352 23.62 35.63 1.23
C LYS A 352 23.94 36.47 2.45
N LEU A 353 24.75 37.50 2.27
CA LEU A 353 25.14 38.40 3.34
C LEU A 353 24.99 39.85 2.87
N THR A 354 24.41 40.66 3.74
CA THR A 354 24.48 42.11 3.66
C THR A 354 25.07 42.69 4.94
N VAL A 355 25.91 43.71 4.79
CA VAL A 355 26.54 44.47 5.87
C VAL A 355 26.14 45.93 5.70
N ASP A 356 25.45 46.52 6.66
CA ASP A 356 24.81 47.84 6.56
C ASP A 356 23.93 48.00 5.31
N GLY A 357 23.20 46.95 4.94
CA GLY A 357 22.35 46.93 3.75
C GLY A 357 23.09 46.87 2.41
N LYS A 358 24.43 46.69 2.41
CA LYS A 358 25.21 46.41 1.19
C LYS A 358 25.42 44.92 1.07
N SER A 359 25.03 44.34 -0.06
CA SER A 359 25.32 42.93 -0.36
C SER A 359 26.82 42.73 -0.56
N VAL A 360 27.34 41.66 0.02
CA VAL A 360 28.78 41.35 0.05
C VAL A 360 29.02 39.92 -0.37
N SER A 361 30.14 39.69 -1.05
CA SER A 361 30.52 38.37 -1.57
C SER A 361 31.64 37.73 -0.76
N HIS A 362 31.74 36.40 -0.84
CA HIS A 362 32.83 35.67 -0.19
C HIS A 362 34.21 36.19 -0.64
N GLY A 363 35.09 36.44 0.33
CA GLY A 363 36.46 36.95 0.15
C GLY A 363 36.57 38.46 0.01
N GLU A 364 35.47 39.21 0.12
CA GLU A 364 35.49 40.67 0.02
C GLU A 364 36.03 41.32 1.31
N SER A 365 36.76 42.44 1.15
CA SER A 365 37.15 43.31 2.26
C SER A 365 36.26 44.54 2.30
N ILE A 366 35.52 44.72 3.40
CA ILE A 366 34.53 45.78 3.57
C ILE A 366 34.99 46.73 4.67
N ARG A 367 35.11 48.01 4.32
CA ARG A 367 35.27 49.06 5.33
C ARG A 367 33.91 49.44 5.88
N LEU A 368 33.74 49.30 7.19
CA LEU A 368 32.49 49.63 7.86
C LEU A 368 32.21 51.14 7.85
N SER A 369 30.93 51.49 7.92
CA SER A 369 30.49 52.88 8.03
C SER A 369 30.86 53.47 9.41
N SER A 370 31.01 54.78 9.53
CA SER A 370 31.28 55.41 10.83
C SER A 370 30.08 55.20 11.76
N GLY A 371 30.29 54.53 12.89
CA GLY A 371 29.27 54.21 13.87
C GLY A 371 29.81 53.24 14.93
N ASP A 372 28.97 52.90 15.91
CA ASP A 372 29.32 51.94 16.98
C ASP A 372 28.66 50.56 16.76
N THR A 373 27.65 50.50 15.89
CA THR A 373 26.84 49.31 15.61
C THR A 373 26.55 49.21 14.12
N TRP A 374 26.66 48.00 13.57
CA TRP A 374 26.42 47.70 12.16
C TRP A 374 25.42 46.57 12.00
N ASP A 375 24.55 46.66 11.01
CA ASP A 375 23.55 45.62 10.79
C ASP A 375 24.09 44.53 9.87
N LEU A 376 23.98 43.28 10.33
CA LEU A 376 24.32 42.07 9.61
C LEU A 376 23.04 41.31 9.30
N ASP A 377 22.81 41.04 8.02
CA ASP A 377 21.61 40.36 7.58
C ASP A 377 21.94 39.28 6.54
N ALA A 378 21.57 38.05 6.86
CA ALA A 378 21.67 36.86 6.03
C ALA A 378 20.29 36.22 5.77
N SER A 379 19.19 36.91 6.06
CA SER A 379 17.81 36.42 5.87
C SER A 379 17.42 36.23 4.40
N GLU A 380 18.15 36.82 3.45
CA GLU A 380 17.95 36.59 2.01
C GLU A 380 18.66 35.35 1.47
N SER A 381 19.25 34.53 2.35
CA SER A 381 19.79 33.21 1.99
C SER A 381 18.68 32.33 1.42
N LEU A 382 19.05 31.43 0.51
CA LEU A 382 18.11 30.62 -0.27
C LEU A 382 18.32 29.14 0.00
N ASP A 383 17.26 28.36 -0.15
CA ASP A 383 17.27 26.90 -0.13
C ASP A 383 16.05 26.34 -0.87
N SER A 384 15.83 25.02 -0.78
CA SER A 384 14.60 24.31 -1.13
C SER A 384 13.36 24.96 -0.48
N THR A 385 12.18 24.69 -1.04
CA THR A 385 10.92 25.25 -0.53
C THR A 385 10.54 24.74 0.86
N ASN A 386 10.93 23.52 1.21
CA ASN A 386 10.75 22.93 2.54
C ASN A 386 11.73 23.53 3.57
N ASP A 387 12.96 23.87 3.19
CA ASP A 387 14.00 24.21 4.17
C ASP A 387 14.22 25.72 4.35
N ILE A 388 13.76 26.54 3.40
CA ILE A 388 13.96 28.00 3.41
C ILE A 388 13.51 28.68 4.72
N ASN A 389 12.47 28.16 5.39
CA ASN A 389 11.97 28.72 6.65
C ASN A 389 12.69 28.14 7.89
N GLY A 390 13.42 27.03 7.73
CA GLY A 390 14.14 26.32 8.78
C GLY A 390 15.63 26.66 8.89
N LEU A 391 16.17 27.46 7.95
CA LEU A 391 17.60 27.77 7.88
C LEU A 391 18.19 28.28 9.20
N ARG A 392 19.27 27.63 9.64
CA ARG A 392 20.03 27.99 10.84
C ARG A 392 21.28 28.77 10.45
N CYS A 393 21.32 30.04 10.85
CA CYS A 393 22.47 30.92 10.62
C CYS A 393 23.41 30.97 11.83
N VAL A 394 24.70 30.69 11.66
CA VAL A 394 25.73 30.77 12.71
C VAL A 394 26.79 31.80 12.32
N TRP A 395 26.98 32.81 13.17
CA TRP A 395 27.99 33.85 12.97
C TRP A 395 29.29 33.47 13.68
N LYS A 396 30.41 33.68 12.99
CA LYS A 396 31.75 33.48 13.51
C LYS A 396 32.59 34.74 13.33
N VAL A 397 33.34 35.11 14.37
CA VAL A 397 34.34 36.17 14.33
C VAL A 397 35.70 35.54 14.50
N ASN A 398 36.62 35.78 13.56
CA ASN A 398 37.93 35.13 13.51
C ASN A 398 37.84 33.60 13.63
N ASN A 399 36.84 33.02 12.96
CA ASN A 399 36.55 31.59 12.93
C ASN A 399 36.03 30.97 14.25
N GLU A 400 35.72 31.78 15.27
CA GLU A 400 35.07 31.33 16.50
C GLU A 400 33.57 31.66 16.47
N PRO A 401 32.68 30.69 16.77
CA PRO A 401 31.24 30.92 16.79
C PRO A 401 30.86 31.87 17.93
N VAL A 402 30.15 32.93 17.57
CA VAL A 402 29.75 33.97 18.52
C VAL A 402 28.25 33.93 18.79
N ASN A 403 27.41 33.74 17.77
CA ASN A 403 25.96 33.86 17.93
C ASN A 403 25.14 33.13 16.81
N GLU A 404 23.85 32.82 17.05
CA GLU A 404 22.92 32.14 16.09
C GLU A 404 21.66 32.93 15.66
N GLY A 405 21.28 32.96 14.38
CA GLY A 405 20.12 33.66 13.85
C GLY A 405 20.47 34.59 12.69
N CYS A 406 19.61 34.73 11.70
CA CYS A 406 19.99 35.30 10.40
C CYS A 406 20.05 36.83 10.32
N GLN A 407 19.61 37.54 11.35
CA GLN A 407 19.69 39.01 11.43
C GLN A 407 20.25 39.43 12.78
N ARG A 408 21.18 40.38 12.78
CA ARG A 408 21.84 40.88 13.99
C ARG A 408 22.41 42.28 13.84
N SER A 409 22.58 42.94 14.98
CA SER A 409 23.49 44.08 15.11
C SER A 409 24.84 43.62 15.65
N PHE A 410 25.91 44.11 15.03
CA PHE A 410 27.30 43.82 15.33
C PHE A 410 27.96 45.01 16.01
N THR A 411 28.73 44.75 17.06
CA THR A 411 29.54 45.75 17.77
C THR A 411 30.98 45.29 17.75
N TRP A 412 31.90 46.24 17.54
CA TRP A 412 33.32 45.92 17.44
C TRP A 412 33.86 45.34 18.76
N PRO A 413 34.52 44.17 18.75
CA PRO A 413 34.83 43.43 19.98
C PRO A 413 35.93 44.08 20.83
N GLU A 414 36.99 44.60 20.22
CA GLU A 414 38.07 45.31 20.92
C GLU A 414 38.63 46.45 20.06
N SER A 415 38.91 47.61 20.67
CA SER A 415 39.34 48.83 19.95
C SER A 415 40.75 48.79 19.36
N ASN A 416 41.56 47.78 19.70
CA ASN A 416 42.91 47.54 19.16
C ASN A 416 42.92 46.62 17.93
N ILE A 417 41.79 46.00 17.57
CA ILE A 417 41.67 45.14 16.40
C ILE A 417 41.28 46.02 15.21
N GLU A 418 42.18 46.18 14.24
CA GLU A 418 41.94 47.04 13.08
C GLU A 418 41.14 46.34 11.98
N LYS A 419 41.27 45.01 11.90
CA LYS A 419 40.61 44.14 10.93
C LYS A 419 40.21 42.82 11.59
N LEU A 420 39.08 42.26 11.16
CA LEU A 420 38.63 40.94 11.61
C LEU A 420 37.94 40.19 10.47
N ILE A 421 37.89 38.87 10.59
CA ILE A 421 37.17 38.02 9.64
C ILE A 421 35.78 37.73 10.21
N LEU A 422 34.75 38.14 9.48
CA LEU A 422 33.37 37.76 9.75
C LEU A 422 33.01 36.60 8.82
N THR A 423 32.54 35.49 9.38
CA THR A 423 31.99 34.37 8.62
C THR A 423 30.55 34.12 9.05
N ILE A 424 29.66 33.95 8.08
CA ILE A 424 28.30 33.45 8.29
C ILE A 424 28.19 32.07 7.68
N GLU A 425 27.71 31.10 8.46
CA GLU A 425 27.34 29.77 7.99
C GLU A 425 25.82 29.66 8.00
N VAL A 426 25.25 29.24 6.88
CA VAL A 426 23.82 28.97 6.71
C VAL A 426 23.68 27.47 6.54
N ILE A 427 22.94 26.84 7.45
CA ILE A 427 22.84 25.39 7.62
C ILE A 427 21.38 24.99 7.43
N ASP A 428 21.11 23.94 6.66
CA ASP A 428 19.79 23.33 6.48
C ASP A 428 19.46 22.33 7.61
N ASP A 429 18.36 21.58 7.47
CA ASP A 429 17.90 20.56 8.42
C ASP A 429 18.64 19.21 8.29
N ASP A 430 19.32 19.00 7.17
CA ASP A 430 20.23 17.90 6.86
C ASP A 430 21.70 18.13 7.29
N ASP A 431 21.94 19.22 8.03
CA ASP A 431 23.25 19.68 8.49
C ASP A 431 24.27 19.96 7.34
N GLN A 432 23.82 20.12 6.09
CA GLN A 432 24.62 20.71 5.03
C GLN A 432 24.61 22.23 5.16
N TYR A 433 25.67 22.86 4.67
CA TYR A 433 25.84 24.29 4.87
C TYR A 433 26.60 24.97 3.74
N SER A 434 26.32 26.26 3.59
CA SER A 434 27.18 27.18 2.83
C SER A 434 27.60 28.35 3.70
N PHE A 435 28.63 29.06 3.25
CA PHE A 435 29.20 30.14 4.05
C PHE A 435 29.75 31.29 3.23
N ILE A 436 29.65 32.49 3.79
CA ILE A 436 30.31 33.70 3.29
C ILE A 436 31.30 34.15 4.34
N SER A 437 32.54 34.41 3.93
CA SER A 437 33.60 34.94 4.81
C SER A 437 34.11 36.25 4.21
N VAL A 438 34.15 37.31 5.00
CA VAL A 438 34.56 38.67 4.59
C VAL A 438 35.51 39.28 5.61
N GLU A 439 36.42 40.12 5.16
CA GLU A 439 37.29 40.91 6.04
C GLU A 439 36.62 42.25 6.35
N LEU A 440 36.29 42.48 7.62
CA LEU A 440 35.79 43.76 8.08
C LEU A 440 36.96 44.65 8.50
N ILE A 441 36.98 45.89 7.99
CA ILE A 441 37.98 46.92 8.32
C ILE A 441 37.31 47.99 9.18
N HIS A 442 37.91 48.28 10.34
CA HIS A 442 37.39 49.29 11.26
C HIS A 442 37.32 50.68 10.60
N PRO A 443 36.31 51.52 10.87
CA PRO A 443 36.19 52.84 10.24
C PRO A 443 37.37 53.78 10.53
N ASP A 444 38.04 53.59 11.68
CA ASP A 444 39.20 54.40 12.08
C ASP A 444 40.53 53.86 11.54
N TYR A 445 40.54 52.72 10.86
CA TYR A 445 41.76 52.16 10.29
C TYR A 445 42.31 53.08 9.20
N THR A 446 43.50 53.63 9.40
CA THR A 446 44.18 54.39 8.36
C THR A 446 45.28 53.53 7.78
N ASP A 447 45.28 53.31 6.47
CA ASP A 447 46.41 52.67 5.80
C ASP A 447 47.67 53.49 6.13
N GLU A 448 48.65 52.86 6.79
CA GLU A 448 49.95 53.48 6.92
C GLU A 448 50.50 53.67 5.51
N LEU A 449 50.56 54.92 5.06
CA LEU A 449 51.28 55.26 3.85
C LEU A 449 52.68 54.64 3.96
N PRO A 450 53.18 53.94 2.93
CA PRO A 450 54.50 53.33 2.99
C PRO A 450 55.54 54.44 2.98
N LEU A 451 55.80 55.02 4.16
CA LEU A 451 56.72 56.13 4.36
C LEU A 451 58.10 55.76 3.83
N GLY A 452 58.47 54.48 3.90
CA GLY A 452 59.68 53.95 3.25
C GLY A 452 59.73 54.18 1.75
N ILE A 453 58.63 53.94 1.01
CA ILE A 453 58.54 54.18 -0.43
C ILE A 453 58.53 55.68 -0.73
N ILE A 454 57.81 56.48 0.07
CA ILE A 454 57.78 57.94 -0.09
C ILE A 454 59.17 58.54 0.13
N ILE A 455 59.88 58.13 1.19
CA ILE A 455 61.27 58.54 1.46
C ILE A 455 62.20 58.06 0.34
N LEU A 456 61.99 56.86 -0.19
CA LEU A 456 62.76 56.33 -1.32
C LEU A 456 62.54 57.14 -2.60
N VAL A 457 61.30 57.54 -2.91
CA VAL A 457 60.98 58.41 -4.05
C VAL A 457 61.55 59.81 -3.86
N LEU A 458 61.44 60.40 -2.67
CA LEU A 458 61.99 61.72 -2.36
C LEU A 458 63.53 61.73 -2.41
N SER A 459 64.17 60.68 -1.90
CA SER A 459 65.64 60.54 -1.96
C SER A 459 66.13 60.29 -3.39
N ALA A 460 65.42 59.49 -4.19
CA ALA A 460 65.72 59.32 -5.62
C ALA A 460 65.55 60.63 -6.40
N ALA A 461 64.49 61.40 -6.14
CA ALA A 461 64.28 62.71 -6.74
C ALA A 461 65.37 63.72 -6.34
N PHE A 462 65.80 63.71 -5.06
CA PHE A 462 66.92 64.52 -4.58
C PHE A 462 68.23 64.14 -5.28
N LEU A 463 68.53 62.84 -5.40
CA LEU A 463 69.71 62.35 -6.10
C LEU A 463 69.71 62.76 -7.58
N ALA A 464 68.59 62.61 -8.28
CA ALA A 464 68.43 63.02 -9.68
C ALA A 464 68.62 64.53 -9.85
N SER A 465 68.06 65.34 -8.94
CA SER A 465 68.23 66.79 -8.93
C SER A 465 69.69 67.21 -8.67
N ALA A 466 70.37 66.55 -7.72
CA ALA A 466 71.79 66.80 -7.44
C ALA A 466 72.68 66.47 -8.64
N ILE A 467 72.39 65.39 -9.38
CA ILE A 467 73.10 65.04 -10.63
C ILE A 467 72.87 66.10 -11.71
N LEU A 468 71.64 66.59 -11.86
CA LEU A 468 71.31 67.66 -12.82
C LEU A 468 71.96 69.00 -12.46
N PHE A 469 71.99 69.38 -11.17
CA PHE A 469 72.65 70.60 -10.70
C PHE A 469 74.18 70.54 -10.88
N ARG A 470 74.81 69.38 -10.65
CA ARG A 470 76.24 69.17 -10.90
C ARG A 470 76.60 69.25 -12.38
N ARG A 471 75.70 68.83 -13.28
CA ARG A 471 75.85 69.03 -14.73
C ARG A 471 75.72 70.51 -15.15
N LYS A 472 74.96 71.32 -14.41
CA LYS A 472 74.78 72.74 -14.70
C LYS A 472 75.93 73.62 -14.18
N SER A 473 76.65 73.19 -13.13
CA SER A 473 77.78 73.93 -12.55
C SER A 473 79.13 73.76 -13.28
N THR A 474 79.18 73.00 -14.38
CA THR A 474 80.39 72.81 -15.22
C THR A 474 80.45 73.75 -16.44
N SER A 475 79.65 74.81 -16.45
CA SER A 475 79.71 75.91 -17.42
C SER A 475 80.22 77.17 -16.72
N MET A 476 81.54 77.25 -16.48
CA MET A 476 82.18 78.44 -15.93
C MET A 476 83.19 79.01 -16.94
N GLY A 477 82.81 80.16 -17.52
CA GLY A 477 83.63 81.32 -17.91
C GLY A 477 84.96 81.10 -18.64
N GLU A 478 85.02 81.61 -19.88
CA GLU A 478 86.27 81.92 -20.58
C GLU A 478 87.18 82.82 -19.73
N ILE A 479 88.44 82.39 -19.56
CA ILE A 479 89.51 83.12 -18.88
C ILE A 479 90.19 84.05 -19.93
N PRO A 480 90.28 85.38 -19.72
CA PRO A 480 90.95 86.26 -20.67
C PRO A 480 92.47 86.12 -20.55
N LYS A 481 93.14 85.86 -21.68
CA LYS A 481 94.60 85.79 -21.76
C LYS A 481 95.20 87.20 -21.81
N TRP A 482 96.09 87.49 -20.87
CA TRP A 482 97.06 88.58 -20.94
C TRP A 482 98.46 88.00 -20.82
N GLN A 483 99.39 88.51 -21.66
CA GLN A 483 100.83 88.66 -21.42
C GLN A 483 101.53 89.13 -22.71
N PRO A 484 102.72 89.75 -22.65
CA PRO A 484 103.09 91.03 -22.02
C PRO A 484 103.91 91.93 -23.00
N ASP A 485 104.26 93.15 -22.60
CA ASP A 485 105.13 94.06 -23.37
C ASP A 485 106.65 93.87 -23.09
N GLU A 486 107.46 94.41 -24.03
CA GLU A 486 108.92 94.69 -24.05
C GLU A 486 109.86 93.56 -24.54
N GLU A 487 110.91 93.78 -25.37
CA GLU A 487 111.60 94.98 -25.88
C GLU A 487 112.52 94.58 -27.07
N LYS A 488 112.52 95.33 -28.18
CA LYS A 488 113.72 95.88 -28.86
C LYS A 488 113.37 96.78 -30.04
#